data_AF-A0A3N7HFM6-F1
#
_entry.id   AF-A0A3N7HFM6-F1
#
_cell.length_a   1.000
_cell.length_b   1.000
_cell.length_c   1.000
_cell.angle_alpha   90.00
_cell.angle_beta   90.00
_cell.angle_gamma   90.00
#
_symmetry.space_group_name_H-M   'P 1'
#
loop_
_entity.id
_entity.type
_entity.pdbx_description
1 polymer ?
#
loop_
_entity_poly.entity_id
_entity_poly.type
_entity_poly.pdbx_seq_one_letter_code
_entity_poly.pdbx_strand_id
1 'polypeptide(L)'
;LKWKGDDDLLLAYLENPMRSTVLVLAHKHAKFDKRKKIYKIAEKAGVVLESAKLYDDKIAPWINSFAKERGWEIHPQAAAMMAEYLGNDLSKVVNELEKLMLNVPKDRQISAQDIERNIGISKDFNVFELNTALAKREATKAFQIVSYFAANPRSNPIQVILGAMAGYFTKILKYHYLPDKSPQAVARELGVHPFFTREYDLAARSYNRRKTFDIIAYLREYDLKSKGLNAANIEQGDLLKELVYKILY
;
A
#
# COMPACT_ATOMS: atom_id res chain seq x y z
N LEU A 1 24.84 -0.91 -18.54
CA LEU A 1 25.63 -0.03 -19.43
C LEU A 1 27.10 -0.12 -19.02
N LYS A 2 27.89 -0.97 -19.70
CA LYS A 2 29.35 -1.08 -19.50
C LYS A 2 30.02 -0.17 -20.52
N TRP A 3 30.27 1.07 -20.14
CA TRP A 3 31.02 2.04 -20.93
C TRP A 3 32.44 2.08 -20.37
N LYS A 4 33.43 1.55 -21.09
CA LYS A 4 34.86 1.62 -20.66
C LYS A 4 35.65 2.67 -21.44
N GLY A 5 35.06 3.30 -22.47
CA GLY A 5 35.65 4.41 -23.24
C GLY A 5 34.80 5.69 -23.23
N ASP A 6 33.48 5.59 -23.12
CA ASP A 6 32.59 6.76 -23.15
C ASP A 6 32.43 7.49 -21.81
N ASP A 7 32.82 6.88 -20.69
CA ASP A 7 32.77 7.53 -19.38
C ASP A 7 33.66 8.79 -19.36
N ASP A 8 34.81 8.78 -20.06
CA ASP A 8 35.75 9.91 -20.09
C ASP A 8 35.24 11.08 -20.96
N LEU A 9 34.55 10.80 -22.07
CA LEU A 9 33.93 11.82 -22.91
C LEU A 9 32.77 12.51 -22.18
N LEU A 10 31.93 11.73 -21.52
CA LEU A 10 30.82 12.26 -20.72
C LEU A 10 31.34 13.07 -19.53
N LEU A 11 32.39 12.61 -18.86
CA LEU A 11 33.06 13.34 -17.79
C LEU A 11 33.58 14.70 -18.28
N ALA A 12 34.30 14.73 -19.39
CA ALA A 12 34.83 15.97 -19.97
C ALA A 12 33.72 16.96 -20.34
N TYR A 13 32.61 16.47 -20.90
CA TYR A 13 31.44 17.31 -21.19
C TYR A 13 30.79 17.88 -19.93
N LEU A 14 30.62 17.06 -18.89
CA LEU A 14 30.02 17.49 -17.63
C LEU A 14 30.90 18.48 -16.86
N GLU A 15 32.22 18.48 -17.05
CA GLU A 15 33.13 19.49 -16.48
C GLU A 15 32.97 20.87 -17.14
N ASN A 16 32.54 20.94 -18.41
CA ASN A 16 32.29 22.19 -19.13
C ASN A 16 31.08 22.10 -20.07
N PRO A 17 29.84 22.08 -19.53
CA PRO A 17 28.64 21.89 -20.34
C PRO A 17 28.34 23.12 -21.22
N MET A 18 27.83 22.87 -22.43
CA MET A 18 27.42 23.96 -23.32
C MET A 18 26.16 24.66 -22.80
N ARG A 19 26.25 25.98 -22.58
CA ARG A 19 25.14 26.80 -22.04
C ARG A 19 23.88 26.82 -22.91
N SER A 20 24.01 26.58 -24.21
CA SER A 20 22.89 26.54 -25.16
C SER A 20 22.12 25.22 -25.15
N THR A 21 22.59 24.19 -24.44
CA THR A 21 22.05 22.83 -24.51
C THR A 21 21.52 22.38 -23.14
N VAL A 22 20.29 21.87 -23.12
CA VAL A 22 19.75 21.16 -21.96
C VAL A 22 19.95 19.66 -22.17
N LEU A 23 20.95 19.08 -21.49
CA LEU A 23 21.22 17.64 -21.54
C LEU A 23 20.43 16.91 -20.44
N VAL A 24 19.61 15.93 -20.82
CA VAL A 24 18.86 15.07 -19.89
C VAL A 24 19.35 13.63 -20.02
N LEU A 25 19.90 13.09 -18.93
CA LEU A 25 20.38 11.71 -18.86
C LEU A 25 19.45 10.85 -18.01
N ALA A 26 18.81 9.85 -18.62
CA ALA A 26 17.87 8.96 -17.94
C ALA A 26 18.50 7.59 -17.67
N HIS A 27 18.80 7.30 -16.40
CA HIS A 27 19.27 5.98 -15.96
C HIS A 27 18.10 5.16 -15.39
N LYS A 28 17.60 4.19 -16.16
CA LYS A 28 16.47 3.34 -15.77
C LYS A 28 16.93 2.02 -15.12
N HIS A 29 16.10 1.47 -14.24
CA HIS A 29 16.20 0.13 -13.65
C HIS A 29 17.41 -0.14 -12.73
N ALA A 30 18.18 0.88 -12.34
CA ALA A 30 19.24 0.72 -11.35
C ALA A 30 19.49 2.01 -10.56
N LYS A 31 19.98 1.86 -9.33
CA LYS A 31 20.50 2.98 -8.56
C LYS A 31 21.90 3.32 -9.08
N PHE A 32 22.13 4.61 -9.30
CA PHE A 32 23.45 5.08 -9.69
C PHE A 32 24.40 5.06 -8.49
N ASP A 33 25.62 4.54 -8.67
CA ASP A 33 26.62 4.51 -7.59
C ASP A 33 27.16 5.93 -7.32
N LYS A 34 26.73 6.53 -6.20
CA LYS A 34 27.07 7.89 -5.78
C LYS A 34 28.56 8.10 -5.49
N ARG A 35 29.35 7.02 -5.37
CA ARG A 35 30.79 7.10 -5.13
C ARG A 35 31.60 7.42 -6.38
N LYS A 36 31.03 7.21 -7.58
CA LYS A 36 31.72 7.42 -8.85
C LYS A 36 31.98 8.90 -9.12
N LYS A 37 33.12 9.21 -9.77
CA LYS A 37 33.52 10.58 -10.16
C LYS A 37 32.42 11.30 -10.95
N ILE A 38 31.78 10.58 -11.87
CA ILE A 38 30.73 11.13 -12.74
C ILE A 38 29.49 11.62 -11.98
N TYR A 39 29.10 10.96 -10.89
CA TYR A 39 27.97 11.40 -10.06
C TYR A 39 28.28 12.75 -9.41
N LYS A 40 29.48 12.87 -8.83
CA LYS A 40 29.93 14.09 -8.15
C LYS A 40 30.04 15.28 -9.09
N ILE A 41 30.41 15.05 -10.36
CA ILE A 41 30.48 16.13 -11.37
C ILE A 41 29.07 16.48 -11.85
N ALA A 42 28.22 15.49 -12.14
CA ALA A 42 26.83 15.75 -12.53
C ALA A 42 26.05 16.53 -11.46
N GLU A 43 26.26 16.23 -10.18
CA GLU A 43 25.65 16.96 -9.06
C GLU A 43 26.15 18.40 -8.93
N LYS A 44 27.40 18.69 -9.34
CA LYS A 44 27.94 20.06 -9.38
C LYS A 44 27.48 20.84 -10.61
N ALA A 45 27.37 20.18 -11.75
CA ALA A 45 27.07 20.80 -13.04
C ALA A 45 25.56 20.99 -13.29
N GLY A 46 24.70 20.31 -12.55
CA GLY A 46 23.26 20.36 -12.76
C GLY A 46 22.43 19.76 -11.62
N VAL A 47 21.21 19.32 -11.95
CA VAL A 47 20.28 18.72 -10.99
C VAL A 47 20.26 17.21 -11.16
N VAL A 48 20.47 16.49 -10.06
CA VAL A 48 20.36 15.03 -10.02
C VAL A 48 19.11 14.63 -9.25
N LEU A 49 18.20 13.93 -9.92
CA LEU A 49 16.94 13.45 -9.34
C LEU A 49 16.90 11.93 -9.31
N GLU A 50 16.70 11.36 -8.12
CA GLU A 50 16.52 9.91 -7.92
C GLU A 50 15.03 9.60 -7.74
N SER A 51 14.41 9.00 -8.76
CA SER A 51 13.01 8.56 -8.72
C SER A 51 12.90 7.14 -8.18
N ALA A 52 13.11 6.96 -6.88
CA ALA A 52 12.91 5.67 -6.23
C ALA A 52 11.43 5.25 -6.27
N LYS A 53 11.16 3.96 -6.44
CA LYS A 53 9.80 3.43 -6.27
C LYS A 53 9.34 3.72 -4.85
N LEU A 54 8.12 4.25 -4.72
CA LEU A 54 7.48 4.39 -3.42
C LEU A 54 7.19 2.99 -2.86
N TYR A 55 7.47 2.82 -1.58
CA TYR A 55 7.01 1.66 -0.83
C TYR A 55 5.49 1.74 -0.62
N ASP A 56 4.84 0.58 -0.47
CA ASP A 56 3.38 0.49 -0.45
C ASP A 56 2.77 1.35 0.69
N ASP A 57 3.46 1.48 1.83
CA ASP A 57 3.05 2.32 2.96
C ASP A 57 3.07 3.82 2.66
N LYS A 58 3.78 4.25 1.62
CA LYS A 58 3.90 5.66 1.22
C LYS A 58 2.90 6.08 0.14
N ILE A 59 2.21 5.14 -0.50
CA ILE A 59 1.32 5.44 -1.62
C ILE A 59 0.10 6.24 -1.14
N ALA A 60 -0.59 5.80 -0.09
CA ALA A 60 -1.78 6.50 0.41
C ALA A 60 -1.47 7.93 0.91
N PRO A 61 -0.39 8.17 1.68
CA PRO A 61 0.06 9.54 1.98
C PRO A 61 0.37 10.36 0.72
N TRP A 62 1.03 9.76 -0.27
CA TRP A 62 1.37 10.43 -1.52
C TRP A 62 0.11 10.81 -2.33
N ILE A 63 -0.90 9.94 -2.39
CA ILE A 63 -2.21 10.22 -3.02
C ILE A 63 -2.86 11.45 -2.38
N ASN A 64 -2.84 11.54 -1.05
CA ASN A 64 -3.43 12.66 -0.33
C ASN A 64 -2.70 13.97 -0.65
N SER A 65 -1.36 13.97 -0.63
CA SER A 65 -0.56 15.13 -1.01
C SER A 65 -0.81 15.55 -2.46
N PHE A 66 -0.82 14.59 -3.39
CA PHE A 66 -1.04 14.85 -4.81
C PHE A 66 -2.42 15.47 -5.10
N ALA A 67 -3.46 15.00 -4.40
CA ALA A 67 -4.80 15.57 -4.49
C ALA A 67 -4.81 17.02 -3.95
N LYS A 68 -4.21 17.23 -2.78
CA LYS A 68 -4.14 18.55 -2.13
C LYS A 68 -3.41 19.59 -2.97
N GLU A 69 -2.30 19.21 -3.60
CA GLU A 69 -1.53 20.08 -4.51
C GLU A 69 -2.36 20.57 -5.72
N ARG A 70 -3.39 19.81 -6.11
CA ARG A 70 -4.32 20.18 -7.20
C ARG A 70 -5.61 20.86 -6.73
N GLY A 71 -5.67 21.20 -5.44
CA GLY A 71 -6.84 21.84 -4.84
C GLY A 71 -8.01 20.88 -4.60
N TRP A 72 -7.72 19.59 -4.38
CA TRP A 72 -8.71 18.58 -4.02
C TRP A 72 -8.44 18.03 -2.63
N GLU A 73 -9.51 17.62 -1.94
CA GLU A 73 -9.40 16.84 -0.72
C GLU A 73 -9.86 15.40 -0.99
N ILE A 74 -9.16 14.43 -0.42
CA ILE A 74 -9.53 13.01 -0.49
C ILE A 74 -9.65 12.44 0.91
N HIS A 75 -10.71 11.66 1.15
CA HIS A 75 -10.91 11.01 2.43
C HIS A 75 -9.79 9.97 2.67
N PRO A 76 -9.21 9.86 3.87
CA PRO A 76 -8.10 8.92 4.13
C PRO A 76 -8.42 7.47 3.76
N GLN A 77 -9.66 7.03 3.96
CA GLN A 77 -10.12 5.70 3.54
C GLN A 77 -10.13 5.54 2.02
N ALA A 78 -10.55 6.56 1.27
CA ALA A 78 -10.55 6.53 -0.19
C ALA A 78 -9.11 6.45 -0.75
N ALA A 79 -8.18 7.22 -0.18
CA ALA A 79 -6.77 7.15 -0.54
C ALA A 79 -6.15 5.77 -0.22
N ALA A 80 -6.50 5.17 0.92
CA ALA A 80 -6.04 3.85 1.30
C ALA A 80 -6.59 2.75 0.37
N MET A 81 -7.88 2.78 0.04
CA MET A 81 -8.51 1.86 -0.91
C MET A 81 -7.85 1.92 -2.29
N MET A 82 -7.58 3.13 -2.78
CA MET A 82 -6.91 3.33 -4.07
C MET A 82 -5.48 2.80 -4.05
N ALA A 83 -4.73 3.07 -2.98
CA ALA A 83 -3.36 2.57 -2.82
C ALA A 83 -3.29 1.03 -2.80
N GLU A 84 -4.23 0.39 -2.11
CA GLU A 84 -4.30 -1.07 -2.03
C GLU A 84 -4.61 -1.70 -3.39
N TYR A 85 -5.56 -1.12 -4.13
CA TYR A 85 -6.02 -1.69 -5.41
C TYR A 85 -5.05 -1.43 -6.56
N LEU A 86 -4.52 -0.22 -6.68
CA LEU A 86 -3.64 0.17 -7.79
C LEU A 86 -2.18 -0.21 -7.54
N GLY A 87 -1.80 -0.43 -6.27
CA GLY A 87 -0.44 -0.74 -5.87
C GLY A 87 0.55 0.40 -6.14
N ASN A 88 1.85 0.07 -6.15
CA ASN A 88 2.94 1.05 -6.30
C ASN A 88 3.19 1.59 -7.72
N ASP A 89 2.27 1.35 -8.65
CA ASP A 89 2.34 1.96 -9.98
C ASP A 89 1.72 3.36 -9.96
N LEU A 90 2.57 4.36 -9.67
CA LEU A 90 2.15 5.75 -9.61
C LEU A 90 1.52 6.25 -10.92
N SER A 91 1.89 5.69 -12.07
CA SER A 91 1.29 6.12 -13.33
C SER A 91 -0.19 5.74 -13.38
N LYS A 92 -0.53 4.52 -12.92
CA LYS A 92 -1.93 4.10 -12.77
C LYS A 92 -2.66 4.94 -11.72
N VAL A 93 -2.03 5.19 -10.58
CA VAL A 93 -2.61 6.00 -9.51
C VAL A 93 -2.94 7.42 -10.01
N VAL A 94 -2.01 8.08 -10.70
CA VAL A 94 -2.23 9.40 -11.30
C VAL A 94 -3.41 9.36 -12.27
N ASN A 95 -3.42 8.39 -13.20
CA ASN A 95 -4.47 8.30 -14.21
C ASN A 95 -5.86 8.13 -13.59
N GLU A 96 -6.01 7.24 -12.60
CA GLU A 96 -7.32 7.03 -11.94
C GLU A 96 -7.73 8.23 -11.09
N LEU A 97 -6.77 8.88 -10.44
CA LEU A 97 -7.05 10.05 -9.62
C LEU A 97 -7.40 11.28 -10.46
N GLU A 98 -6.77 11.47 -11.62
CA GLU A 98 -7.16 12.51 -12.59
C GLU A 98 -8.57 12.27 -13.14
N LYS A 99 -8.92 11.02 -13.47
CA LYS A 99 -10.31 10.69 -13.87
C LYS A 99 -11.31 11.01 -12.76
N LEU A 100 -10.98 10.69 -11.51
CA LEU A 100 -11.82 11.05 -10.35
C LEU A 100 -12.01 12.56 -10.24
N MET A 101 -10.94 13.34 -10.41
CA MET A 101 -11.00 14.81 -10.37
C MET A 101 -11.85 15.41 -11.50
N LEU A 102 -12.08 14.69 -12.60
CA LEU A 102 -13.00 15.12 -13.66
C LEU A 102 -14.47 14.82 -13.33
N ASN A 103 -14.74 13.77 -12.54
CA ASN A 103 -16.09 13.27 -12.26
C ASN A 103 -16.64 13.72 -10.90
N VAL A 104 -15.78 14.08 -9.96
CA VAL A 104 -16.16 14.62 -8.65
C VAL A 104 -16.16 16.15 -8.76
N PRO A 105 -17.04 16.87 -8.03
CA PRO A 105 -16.97 18.33 -7.89
C PRO A 105 -15.91 18.81 -6.88
N LYS A 106 -15.20 19.92 -7.17
CA LYS A 106 -14.09 20.45 -6.34
C LYS A 106 -14.49 20.92 -4.95
N ASP A 107 -15.76 21.26 -4.75
CA ASP A 107 -16.31 21.78 -3.51
C ASP A 107 -16.54 20.71 -2.44
N ARG A 108 -16.28 19.42 -2.76
CA ARG A 108 -16.38 18.33 -1.79
C ARG A 108 -15.18 17.40 -1.81
N GLN A 109 -15.00 16.71 -0.68
CA GLN A 109 -13.99 15.68 -0.53
C GLN A 109 -14.33 14.43 -1.38
N ILE A 110 -13.31 13.85 -2.03
CA ILE A 110 -13.40 12.55 -2.72
C ILE A 110 -13.61 11.45 -1.68
N SER A 111 -14.73 10.74 -1.78
CA SER A 111 -15.18 9.73 -0.81
C SER A 111 -14.91 8.30 -1.29
N ALA A 112 -15.07 7.32 -0.40
CA ALA A 112 -14.99 5.90 -0.77
C ALA A 112 -16.07 5.50 -1.81
N GLN A 113 -17.22 6.18 -1.82
CA GLN A 113 -18.28 5.94 -2.82
C GLN A 113 -17.85 6.42 -4.21
N ASP A 114 -17.06 7.49 -4.30
CA ASP A 114 -16.52 7.96 -5.57
C ASP A 114 -15.51 6.95 -6.13
N ILE A 115 -14.69 6.35 -5.26
CA ILE A 115 -13.77 5.26 -5.64
C ILE A 115 -14.56 4.08 -6.18
N GLU A 116 -15.62 3.65 -5.50
CA GLU A 116 -16.48 2.54 -5.94
C GLU A 116 -17.10 2.79 -7.30
N ARG A 117 -17.68 3.97 -7.51
CA ARG A 117 -18.36 4.31 -8.76
C ARG A 117 -17.42 4.46 -9.96
N ASN A 118 -16.18 4.92 -9.75
CA ASN A 118 -15.28 5.27 -10.86
C ASN A 118 -14.16 4.24 -11.09
N ILE A 119 -13.68 3.57 -10.03
CA ILE A 119 -12.59 2.58 -10.10
C ILE A 119 -13.12 1.15 -9.98
N GLY A 120 -14.33 0.96 -9.44
CA GLY A 120 -14.95 -0.36 -9.31
C GLY A 120 -14.51 -1.16 -8.07
N ILE A 121 -13.88 -0.50 -7.10
CA ILE A 121 -13.52 -1.10 -5.80
C ILE A 121 -14.71 -0.96 -4.88
N SER A 122 -15.29 -2.08 -4.43
CA SER A 122 -16.43 -1.98 -3.51
C SER A 122 -16.05 -1.29 -2.20
N LYS A 123 -16.87 -0.33 -1.77
CA LYS A 123 -16.67 0.36 -0.48
C LYS A 123 -16.97 -0.56 0.71
N ASP A 124 -17.86 -1.53 0.53
CA ASP A 124 -18.36 -2.42 1.57
C ASP A 124 -17.65 -3.78 1.55
N PHE A 125 -17.12 -4.19 0.40
CA PHE A 125 -16.50 -5.48 0.18
C PHE A 125 -15.05 -5.35 -0.29
N ASN A 126 -14.18 -4.88 0.62
CA ASN A 126 -12.72 -4.79 0.42
C ASN A 126 -11.99 -5.25 1.70
N VAL A 127 -10.66 -5.37 1.63
CA VAL A 127 -9.87 -5.96 2.72
C VAL A 127 -9.81 -5.06 3.94
N PHE A 128 -9.90 -3.72 3.79
CA PHE A 128 -10.06 -2.82 4.93
C PHE A 128 -11.36 -3.09 5.68
N GLU A 129 -12.48 -3.22 4.97
CA GLU A 129 -13.77 -3.55 5.60
C GLU A 129 -13.73 -4.93 6.28
N LEU A 130 -12.99 -5.90 5.73
CA LEU A 130 -12.76 -7.18 6.38
C LEU A 130 -11.98 -6.99 7.69
N ASN A 131 -10.88 -6.23 7.69
CA ASN A 131 -10.09 -5.93 8.88
C ASN A 131 -10.92 -5.22 9.95
N THR A 132 -11.76 -4.26 9.55
CA THR A 132 -12.67 -3.53 10.44
C THR A 132 -13.74 -4.46 11.02
N ALA A 133 -14.34 -5.33 10.20
CA ALA A 133 -15.34 -6.30 10.67
C ALA A 133 -14.73 -7.28 11.68
N LEU A 134 -13.50 -7.76 11.42
CA LEU A 134 -12.76 -8.60 12.36
C LEU A 134 -12.44 -7.85 13.66
N ALA A 135 -11.94 -6.61 13.58
CA ALA A 135 -11.63 -5.78 14.74
C ALA A 135 -12.84 -5.58 15.66
N LYS A 136 -14.02 -5.39 15.06
CA LYS A 136 -15.30 -5.24 15.76
C LYS A 136 -15.95 -6.57 16.16
N ARG A 137 -15.37 -7.70 15.77
CA ARG A 137 -15.95 -9.05 15.90
C ARG A 137 -17.36 -9.15 15.26
N GLU A 138 -17.60 -8.41 14.18
CA GLU A 138 -18.83 -8.46 13.40
C GLU A 138 -18.82 -9.69 12.48
N ALA A 139 -19.09 -10.86 13.05
CA ALA A 139 -19.00 -12.14 12.35
C ALA A 139 -19.81 -12.17 11.04
N THR A 140 -21.07 -11.72 11.09
CA THR A 140 -21.95 -11.68 9.91
C THR A 140 -21.35 -10.87 8.77
N LYS A 141 -20.84 -9.67 9.06
CA LYS A 141 -20.22 -8.80 8.06
C LYS A 141 -18.92 -9.42 7.52
N ALA A 142 -18.09 -9.98 8.38
CA ALA A 142 -16.85 -10.64 7.97
C ALA A 142 -17.13 -11.81 7.00
N PHE A 143 -18.13 -12.66 7.30
CA PHE A 143 -18.52 -13.76 6.42
C PHE A 143 -19.18 -13.29 5.11
N GLN A 144 -19.95 -12.20 5.13
CA GLN A 144 -20.48 -11.59 3.90
C GLN A 144 -19.34 -11.14 2.97
N ILE A 145 -18.33 -10.48 3.53
CA ILE A 145 -17.15 -10.02 2.76
C ILE A 145 -16.36 -11.20 2.19
N VAL A 146 -16.10 -12.23 2.99
CA VAL A 146 -15.41 -13.43 2.51
C VAL A 146 -16.20 -14.16 1.44
N SER A 147 -17.53 -14.28 1.57
CA SER A 147 -18.38 -14.85 0.52
C SER A 147 -18.29 -14.05 -0.78
N TYR A 148 -18.25 -12.71 -0.70
CA TYR A 148 -18.03 -11.87 -1.87
C TYR A 148 -16.66 -12.10 -2.51
N PHE A 149 -15.59 -12.21 -1.72
CA PHE A 149 -14.25 -12.52 -2.24
C PHE A 149 -14.19 -13.89 -2.91
N ALA A 150 -14.80 -14.90 -2.28
CA ALA A 150 -14.88 -16.25 -2.81
C ALA A 150 -15.64 -16.32 -4.15
N ALA A 151 -16.69 -15.52 -4.30
CA ALA A 151 -17.44 -15.42 -5.56
C ALA A 151 -16.67 -14.67 -6.66
N ASN A 152 -15.69 -13.82 -6.29
CA ASN A 152 -14.95 -12.95 -7.20
C ASN A 152 -13.42 -13.13 -7.08
N PRO A 153 -12.87 -14.35 -7.27
CA PRO A 153 -11.47 -14.65 -6.94
C PRO A 153 -10.46 -13.97 -7.87
N ARG A 154 -10.85 -13.61 -9.10
CA ARG A 154 -9.99 -12.86 -10.03
C ARG A 154 -9.73 -11.44 -9.53
N SER A 155 -10.76 -10.79 -8.99
CA SER A 155 -10.67 -9.43 -8.46
C SER A 155 -10.15 -9.40 -7.02
N ASN A 156 -10.27 -10.53 -6.30
CA ASN A 156 -9.85 -10.66 -4.90
C ASN A 156 -8.97 -11.92 -4.71
N PRO A 157 -7.73 -11.92 -5.24
CA PRO A 157 -6.85 -13.07 -5.08
C PRO A 157 -6.56 -13.34 -3.60
N ILE A 158 -6.72 -14.59 -3.16
CA ILE A 158 -6.52 -14.98 -1.75
C ILE A 158 -5.15 -14.57 -1.21
N GLN A 159 -4.10 -14.62 -2.04
CA GLN A 159 -2.74 -14.28 -1.63
C GLN A 159 -2.62 -12.79 -1.24
N VAL A 160 -3.34 -11.91 -1.94
CA VAL A 160 -3.38 -10.47 -1.63
C VAL A 160 -4.11 -10.23 -0.32
N ILE A 161 -5.28 -10.87 -0.14
CA ILE A 161 -6.08 -10.78 1.10
C ILE A 161 -5.26 -11.25 2.31
N LEU A 162 -4.62 -12.43 2.21
CA LEU A 162 -3.79 -12.98 3.29
C LEU A 162 -2.59 -12.08 3.61
N GLY A 163 -1.94 -11.51 2.59
CA GLY A 163 -0.84 -10.54 2.77
C GLY A 163 -1.28 -9.29 3.51
N ALA A 164 -2.43 -8.71 3.13
CA ALA A 164 -3.00 -7.54 3.77
C ALA A 164 -3.44 -7.83 5.22
N MET A 165 -4.10 -8.97 5.48
CA MET A 165 -4.46 -9.42 6.83
C MET A 165 -3.21 -9.67 7.69
N ALA A 166 -2.17 -10.30 7.16
CA ALA A 166 -0.91 -10.49 7.86
C ALA A 166 -0.25 -9.16 8.23
N GLY A 167 -0.25 -8.20 7.31
CA GLY A 167 0.22 -6.84 7.57
C GLY A 167 -0.60 -6.13 8.66
N TYR A 168 -1.92 -6.34 8.69
CA TYR A 168 -2.83 -5.78 9.68
C TYR A 168 -2.59 -6.36 11.08
N PHE A 169 -2.60 -7.69 11.23
CA PHE A 169 -2.37 -8.35 12.52
C PHE A 169 -0.93 -8.18 13.03
N THR A 170 0.05 -8.03 12.14
CA THR A 170 1.42 -7.65 12.54
C THR A 170 1.44 -6.26 13.18
N LYS A 171 0.67 -5.29 12.64
CA LYS A 171 0.54 -3.95 13.26
C LYS A 171 -0.20 -4.01 14.59
N ILE A 172 -1.23 -4.85 14.73
CA ILE A 172 -1.90 -5.09 16.03
C ILE A 172 -0.92 -5.69 17.04
N LEU A 173 -0.09 -6.65 16.62
CA LEU A 173 0.92 -7.23 17.49
C LEU A 173 1.91 -6.14 17.97
N LYS A 174 2.42 -5.31 17.05
CA LYS A 174 3.28 -4.17 17.39
C LYS A 174 2.59 -3.22 18.37
N TYR A 175 1.32 -2.90 18.15
CA TYR A 175 0.51 -2.04 19.02
C TYR A 175 0.50 -2.50 20.48
N HIS A 176 0.43 -3.81 20.72
CA HIS A 176 0.44 -4.38 22.07
C HIS A 176 1.72 -4.09 22.87
N TYR A 177 2.83 -3.84 22.18
CA TYR A 177 4.14 -3.55 22.78
C TYR A 177 4.50 -2.06 22.75
N LEU A 178 3.62 -1.20 22.25
CA LEU A 178 3.87 0.24 22.30
C LEU A 178 3.76 0.76 23.74
N PRO A 179 4.77 1.51 24.23
CA PRO A 179 4.71 2.12 25.55
C PRO A 179 3.72 3.29 25.59
N ASP A 180 3.69 4.09 24.51
CA ASP A 180 2.75 5.18 24.32
C ASP A 180 1.67 4.80 23.30
N LYS A 181 0.41 4.86 23.73
CA LYS A 181 -0.78 4.56 22.91
C LYS A 181 -1.52 5.82 22.48
N SER A 182 -0.91 6.99 22.60
CA SER A 182 -1.43 8.23 22.01
C SER A 182 -1.60 8.07 20.49
N PRO A 183 -2.65 8.63 19.87
CA PRO A 183 -2.89 8.48 18.44
C PRO A 183 -1.68 8.86 17.57
N GLN A 184 -0.95 9.91 17.94
CA GLN A 184 0.23 10.38 17.22
C GLN A 184 1.40 9.39 17.31
N ALA A 185 1.69 8.86 18.51
CA ALA A 185 2.73 7.86 18.68
C ALA A 185 2.38 6.57 17.92
N VAL A 186 1.13 6.12 18.03
CA VAL A 186 0.64 4.92 17.32
C VAL A 186 0.76 5.08 15.81
N ALA A 187 0.31 6.21 15.26
CA ALA A 187 0.42 6.49 13.83
C ALA A 187 1.87 6.40 13.33
N ARG A 188 2.79 7.00 14.09
CA ARG A 188 4.22 7.01 13.77
C ARG A 188 4.83 5.61 13.83
N GLU A 189 4.64 4.91 14.94
CA GLU A 189 5.28 3.61 15.18
C GLU A 189 4.70 2.49 14.30
N LEU A 190 3.41 2.55 13.98
CA LEU A 190 2.78 1.59 13.08
C LEU A 190 2.93 1.95 11.60
N GLY A 191 3.37 3.18 11.29
CA GLY A 191 3.48 3.68 9.92
C GLY A 191 2.11 3.78 9.23
N VAL A 192 1.09 4.26 9.94
CA VAL A 192 -0.29 4.39 9.43
C VAL A 192 -0.79 5.83 9.53
N HIS A 193 -1.78 6.18 8.72
CA HIS A 193 -2.43 7.48 8.83
C HIS A 193 -3.16 7.61 10.18
N PRO A 194 -3.10 8.77 10.88
CA PRO A 194 -3.72 8.96 12.20
C PRO A 194 -5.20 8.58 12.30
N PHE A 195 -5.93 8.72 11.19
CA PHE A 195 -7.33 8.30 11.06
C PHE A 195 -7.59 6.84 11.48
N PHE A 196 -6.66 5.92 11.16
CA PHE A 196 -6.83 4.48 11.42
C PHE A 196 -6.37 4.03 12.81
N THR A 197 -5.78 4.92 13.61
CA THR A 197 -5.20 4.56 14.92
C THR A 197 -6.24 3.99 15.88
N ARG A 198 -7.47 4.52 15.85
CA ARG A 198 -8.60 4.02 16.66
C ARG A 198 -8.99 2.59 16.31
N GLU A 199 -8.87 2.20 15.05
CA GLU A 199 -9.17 0.84 14.60
C GLU A 199 -8.19 -0.16 15.20
N TYR A 200 -6.90 0.18 15.25
CA TYR A 200 -5.88 -0.65 15.90
C TYR A 200 -6.08 -0.75 17.41
N ASP A 201 -6.50 0.33 18.10
CA ASP A 201 -6.84 0.25 19.52
C ASP A 201 -8.01 -0.71 19.76
N LEU A 202 -9.08 -0.60 18.95
CA LEU A 202 -10.23 -1.48 19.04
C LEU A 202 -9.85 -2.94 18.80
N ALA A 203 -9.09 -3.21 17.73
CA ALA A 203 -8.65 -4.56 17.40
C ALA A 203 -7.77 -5.17 18.50
N ALA A 204 -6.88 -4.39 19.10
CA ALA A 204 -6.04 -4.83 20.21
C ALA A 204 -6.85 -5.16 21.48
N ARG A 205 -8.01 -4.52 21.68
CA ARG A 205 -8.95 -4.91 22.75
C ARG A 205 -9.67 -6.21 22.44
N SER A 206 -10.08 -6.41 21.19
CA SER A 206 -10.76 -7.62 20.71
C SER A 206 -9.86 -8.86 20.64
N TYR A 207 -8.56 -8.65 20.41
CA TYR A 207 -7.55 -9.68 20.25
C TYR A 207 -6.33 -9.38 21.10
N ASN A 208 -6.20 -10.09 22.23
CA ASN A 208 -5.02 -9.97 23.09
C ASN A 208 -3.73 -10.44 22.39
N ARG A 209 -2.57 -10.23 23.03
CA ARG A 209 -1.26 -10.60 22.49
C ARG A 209 -1.19 -12.04 22.01
N ARG A 210 -1.70 -12.97 22.82
CA ARG A 210 -1.64 -14.41 22.53
C ARG A 210 -2.48 -14.76 21.31
N LYS A 211 -3.76 -14.34 21.29
CA LYS A 211 -4.65 -14.57 20.14
C LYS A 211 -4.11 -13.89 18.89
N THR A 212 -3.52 -12.70 18.99
CA THR A 212 -2.88 -12.03 17.84
C THR A 212 -1.73 -12.86 17.27
N PHE A 213 -0.90 -13.45 18.13
CA PHE A 213 0.16 -14.36 17.72
C PHE A 213 -0.39 -15.64 17.06
N ASP A 214 -1.43 -16.23 17.64
CA ASP A 214 -2.11 -17.41 17.07
C ASP A 214 -2.72 -17.09 15.70
N ILE A 215 -3.33 -15.92 15.53
CA ILE A 215 -3.86 -15.45 14.25
C ILE A 215 -2.76 -15.32 13.18
N ILE A 216 -1.59 -14.78 13.53
CA ILE A 216 -0.45 -14.70 12.61
C ILE A 216 0.02 -16.11 12.23
N ALA A 217 0.00 -17.06 13.17
CA ALA A 217 0.31 -18.46 12.87
C ALA A 217 -0.72 -19.08 11.91
N TYR A 218 -2.02 -18.83 12.11
CA TYR A 218 -3.06 -19.24 11.16
C TYR A 218 -2.83 -18.60 9.78
N LEU A 219 -2.59 -17.30 9.70
CA LEU A 219 -2.34 -16.62 8.42
C LEU A 219 -1.16 -17.25 7.66
N ARG A 220 -0.08 -17.61 8.36
CA ARG A 220 1.05 -18.34 7.78
C ARG A 220 0.64 -19.73 7.26
N GLU A 221 -0.12 -20.50 8.04
CA GLU A 221 -0.60 -21.82 7.64
C GLU A 221 -1.47 -21.73 6.39
N TYR A 222 -2.40 -20.77 6.34
CA TYR A 222 -3.33 -20.58 5.24
C TYR A 222 -2.66 -19.98 3.99
N ASP A 223 -1.62 -19.17 4.15
CA ASP A 223 -0.79 -18.73 3.03
C ASP A 223 -0.11 -19.93 2.34
N LEU A 224 0.43 -20.88 3.11
CA LEU A 224 1.00 -22.12 2.57
C LEU A 224 -0.07 -22.99 1.88
N LYS A 225 -1.24 -23.18 2.52
CA LYS A 225 -2.36 -23.91 1.92
C LYS A 225 -2.83 -23.28 0.61
N SER A 226 -2.93 -21.96 0.55
CA SER A 226 -3.35 -21.23 -0.65
C SER A 226 -2.38 -21.38 -1.84
N LYS A 227 -1.13 -21.77 -1.56
CA LYS A 227 -0.06 -22.04 -2.53
C LYS A 227 0.06 -23.52 -2.88
N GLY A 228 -0.84 -24.38 -2.39
CA GLY A 228 -0.89 -25.80 -2.70
C GLY A 228 -0.09 -26.70 -1.76
N LEU A 229 0.51 -26.16 -0.69
CA LEU A 229 1.19 -26.99 0.32
C LEU A 229 0.16 -27.55 1.31
N ASN A 230 0.09 -28.88 1.43
CA ASN A 230 -0.79 -29.58 2.37
C ASN A 230 -2.31 -29.33 2.19
N ALA A 231 -2.74 -28.85 1.02
CA ALA A 231 -4.14 -28.62 0.68
C ALA A 231 -4.45 -29.17 -0.73
N ALA A 232 -4.60 -30.49 -0.83
CA ALA A 232 -5.12 -31.09 -2.05
C ALA A 232 -6.64 -30.82 -2.14
N ASN A 233 -7.08 -30.14 -3.20
CA ASN A 233 -8.49 -29.95 -3.60
C ASN A 233 -9.38 -29.08 -2.69
N ILE A 234 -8.84 -28.17 -1.87
CA ILE A 234 -9.68 -27.20 -1.13
C ILE A 234 -9.84 -25.93 -1.95
N GLU A 235 -11.08 -25.47 -2.13
CA GLU A 235 -11.35 -24.19 -2.77
C GLU A 235 -10.82 -23.02 -1.93
N GLN A 236 -10.22 -22.03 -2.60
CA GLN A 236 -9.64 -20.85 -1.92
C GLN A 236 -10.69 -20.09 -1.08
N GLY A 237 -11.94 -20.05 -1.55
CA GLY A 237 -13.04 -19.43 -0.80
C GLY A 237 -13.29 -20.11 0.56
N ASP A 238 -13.22 -21.43 0.61
CA ASP A 238 -13.44 -22.17 1.86
C ASP A 238 -12.26 -22.04 2.82
N LEU A 239 -11.03 -21.94 2.30
CA LEU A 239 -9.86 -21.58 3.11
C LEU A 239 -10.05 -20.24 3.81
N LEU A 240 -10.56 -19.21 3.11
CA LEU A 240 -10.81 -17.90 3.71
C LEU A 240 -11.92 -17.96 4.77
N LYS A 241 -13.00 -18.71 4.53
CA LYS A 241 -14.10 -18.86 5.50
C LYS A 241 -13.61 -19.54 6.78
N GLU A 242 -12.86 -20.64 6.64
CA GLU A 242 -12.32 -21.37 7.79
C GLU A 242 -11.31 -20.50 8.57
N LEU A 243 -10.46 -19.75 7.88
CA LEU A 243 -9.54 -18.81 8.51
C LEU A 243 -10.28 -17.74 9.31
N VAL A 244 -11.29 -17.10 8.71
CA VAL A 244 -12.08 -16.05 9.41
C VAL A 244 -12.81 -16.61 10.63
N TYR A 245 -13.31 -17.85 10.54
CA TYR A 245 -13.87 -18.55 11.69
C TYR A 245 -12.83 -18.69 12.82
N LYS A 246 -11.62 -19.21 12.53
CA LYS A 246 -10.52 -19.37 13.51
C LYS A 246 -10.02 -18.06 14.10
N ILE A 247 -10.14 -16.95 13.36
CA ILE A 247 -9.78 -15.63 13.85
C ILE A 247 -10.82 -15.16 14.89
N LEU A 248 -12.11 -15.31 14.61
CA LEU A 248 -13.20 -14.82 15.46
C LEU A 248 -13.38 -15.64 16.74
N TYR A 249 -13.23 -16.96 16.64
CA TYR A 249 -13.42 -17.93 17.72
C TYR A 249 -12.08 -18.56 18.08
#